data_AF-I6CPW2-F1
#
_entry.id   AF-I6CPW2-F1
#
_cell.length_a   1.000
_cell.length_b   1.000
_cell.length_c   1.000
_cell.angle_alpha   90.00
_cell.angle_beta   90.00
_cell.angle_gamma   90.00
#
_symmetry.space_group_name_H-M   'P 1'
#
loop_
_entity.id
_entity.type
_entity.pdbx_description
1 polymer ?
#
loop_
_entity_poly.entity_id
_entity_poly.type
_entity_poly.pdbx_seq_one_letter_code
_entity_poly.pdbx_strand_id
1 'polypeptide(L)'
;MAPLIAYFRDARAALGITAKQIADATGKKNMVSHWFSASQWQLPNESDYLKLQSLFARVAEEKHQRGELEKSHYQLVSTYSELSRQYMELLSEYKNLRRYFGVTVQVPYTDVWKYKPVQYYPGKHPCEKPAEMLQQIINASSRPGDQVADFLWAQVQR
;
A
#
# COMPACT_ATOMS: atom_id res chain seq x y z
N MET A 1 7.15 -3.85 -6.14
CA MET A 1 8.61 -4.07 -6.08
C MET A 1 9.07 -5.46 -6.57
N ALA A 2 8.18 -6.31 -7.09
CA ALA A 2 8.50 -7.68 -7.50
C ALA A 2 9.75 -7.88 -8.39
N PRO A 3 10.00 -7.08 -9.46
CA PRO A 3 11.18 -7.30 -10.31
C PRO A 3 12.50 -7.04 -9.58
N LEU A 4 12.56 -6.07 -8.67
CA LEU A 4 13.75 -5.81 -7.86
C LEU A 4 13.95 -6.90 -6.79
N ILE A 5 12.86 -7.32 -6.14
CA ILE A 5 12.91 -8.42 -5.16
C ILE A 5 13.44 -9.70 -5.82
N ALA A 6 12.93 -10.05 -7.01
CA ALA A 6 13.36 -11.21 -7.78
C ALA A 6 14.85 -11.10 -8.14
N TYR A 7 15.29 -9.94 -8.62
CA TYR A 7 16.71 -9.71 -8.95
C TYR A 7 17.66 -10.04 -7.79
N PHE A 8 17.37 -9.58 -6.56
CA PHE A 8 18.21 -9.90 -5.40
C PHE A 8 18.06 -11.36 -4.96
N ARG A 9 16.82 -11.86 -4.87
CA ARG A 9 16.53 -13.22 -4.40
C ARG A 9 17.15 -14.27 -5.32
N ASP A 10 17.00 -14.11 -6.61
CA ASP A 10 17.42 -15.08 -7.62
C ASP A 10 18.96 -15.08 -7.72
N ALA A 11 19.60 -13.91 -7.66
CA ALA A 11 21.05 -13.79 -7.54
C ALA A 11 21.59 -14.55 -6.32
N ARG A 12 20.94 -14.40 -5.16
CA ARG A 12 21.34 -15.10 -3.93
C ARG A 12 21.16 -16.61 -4.06
N ALA A 13 20.07 -17.05 -4.69
CA ALA A 13 19.77 -18.45 -4.90
C ALA A 13 20.76 -19.11 -5.87
N ALA A 14 21.12 -18.43 -6.97
CA ALA A 14 22.06 -18.91 -7.98
C ALA A 14 23.43 -19.23 -7.38
N LEU A 15 23.97 -18.33 -6.55
CA LEU A 15 25.26 -18.52 -5.88
C LEU A 15 25.15 -19.25 -4.54
N GLY A 16 23.96 -19.65 -4.09
CA GLY A 16 23.74 -20.32 -2.80
C GLY A 16 24.30 -19.54 -1.60
N ILE A 17 24.25 -18.20 -1.65
CA ILE A 17 24.84 -17.35 -0.60
C ILE A 17 23.98 -17.38 0.66
N THR A 18 24.62 -17.71 1.78
CA THR A 18 23.95 -17.81 3.08
C THR A 18 23.70 -16.45 3.71
N ALA A 19 22.68 -16.37 4.58
CA ALA A 19 22.41 -15.15 5.32
C ALA A 19 23.58 -14.73 6.23
N LYS A 20 24.33 -15.72 6.75
CA LYS A 20 25.52 -15.49 7.56
C LYS A 20 26.61 -14.77 6.75
N GLN A 21 26.93 -15.24 5.55
CA GLN A 21 27.91 -14.58 4.67
C GLN A 21 27.55 -13.13 4.36
N ILE A 22 26.27 -12.86 4.09
CA ILE A 22 25.79 -11.50 3.84
C ILE A 22 25.94 -10.63 5.08
N ALA A 23 25.56 -11.15 6.25
CA ALA A 23 25.67 -10.44 7.51
C ALA A 23 27.14 -10.14 7.88
N ASP A 24 28.05 -11.08 7.63
CA ASP A 24 29.48 -10.93 7.89
C ASP A 24 30.10 -9.90 6.94
N ALA A 25 29.70 -9.88 5.66
CA ALA A 25 30.21 -8.91 4.68
C ALA A 25 29.67 -7.48 4.89
N THR A 26 28.40 -7.35 5.27
CA THR A 26 27.75 -6.03 5.41
C THR A 26 27.80 -5.48 6.83
N GLY A 27 28.02 -6.33 7.84
CA GLY A 27 27.89 -6.01 9.26
C GLY A 27 26.43 -5.92 9.75
N LYS A 28 25.44 -6.19 8.89
CA LYS A 28 24.02 -5.93 9.16
C LYS A 28 23.16 -7.21 9.15
N LYS A 29 23.19 -7.94 10.27
CA LYS A 29 22.42 -9.19 10.46
C LYS A 29 20.92 -9.02 10.22
N ASN A 30 20.33 -7.93 10.70
CA ASN A 30 18.88 -7.72 10.61
C ASN A 30 18.42 -7.31 9.21
N MET A 31 19.33 -6.92 8.31
CA MET A 31 18.95 -6.36 7.01
C MET A 31 18.86 -7.40 5.89
N VAL A 32 19.40 -8.60 6.13
CA VAL A 32 19.42 -9.68 5.12
C VAL A 32 18.01 -10.04 4.65
N SER A 33 17.04 -10.10 5.57
CA SER A 33 15.63 -10.40 5.22
C SER A 33 15.02 -9.30 4.36
N HIS A 34 15.25 -8.03 4.69
CA HIS A 34 14.71 -6.89 3.96
C HIS A 34 15.30 -6.74 2.56
N TRP A 35 16.52 -7.21 2.30
CA TRP A 35 17.11 -7.13 0.97
C TRP A 35 16.73 -8.30 0.06
N PHE A 36 16.50 -9.49 0.64
CA PHE A 36 16.36 -10.74 -0.12
C PHE A 36 15.00 -11.44 0.03
N SER A 37 14.04 -10.85 0.76
CA SER A 37 12.68 -11.39 0.91
C SER A 37 11.61 -10.37 0.52
N ALA A 38 10.41 -10.85 0.20
CA ALA A 38 9.30 -9.96 -0.17
C ALA A 38 8.74 -9.17 1.02
N SER A 39 8.86 -9.68 2.25
CA SER A 39 8.33 -9.01 3.43
C SER A 39 9.22 -7.84 3.83
N GLN A 40 8.61 -6.67 3.98
CA GLN A 40 9.30 -5.42 4.38
C GLN A 40 10.53 -5.12 3.50
N TRP A 41 10.45 -5.44 2.21
CA TRP A 41 11.59 -5.31 1.32
C TRP A 41 12.07 -3.86 1.20
N GLN A 42 13.38 -3.66 1.17
CA GLN A 42 14.03 -2.37 1.00
C GLN A 42 15.23 -2.48 0.06
N LEU A 43 15.43 -1.46 -0.76
CA LEU A 43 16.63 -1.37 -1.58
C LEU A 43 17.84 -1.05 -0.67
N PRO A 44 18.96 -1.80 -0.75
CA PRO A 44 20.18 -1.45 -0.04
C PRO A 44 20.68 -0.06 -0.45
N ASN A 45 21.27 0.69 0.49
CA ASN A 45 22.03 1.89 0.11
C ASN A 45 23.27 1.49 -0.70
N GLU A 46 23.90 2.49 -1.32
CA GLU A 46 25.02 2.29 -2.22
C GLU A 46 26.19 1.54 -1.56
N SER A 47 26.58 1.93 -0.34
CA SER A 47 27.71 1.30 0.36
C SER A 47 27.44 -0.16 0.73
N ASP A 48 26.23 -0.50 1.15
CA ASP A 48 25.85 -1.89 1.42
C ASP A 48 25.76 -2.68 0.12
N TYR A 49 25.23 -2.08 -0.96
CA TYR A 49 25.14 -2.73 -2.25
C TYR A 49 26.53 -3.06 -2.83
N LEU A 50 27.50 -2.15 -2.71
CA LEU A 50 28.88 -2.41 -3.14
C LEU A 50 29.50 -3.59 -2.38
N LYS A 51 29.30 -3.67 -1.06
CA LYS A 51 29.75 -4.83 -0.26
C LYS A 51 29.09 -6.13 -0.71
N LEU A 52 27.80 -6.09 -1.04
CA LEU A 52 27.08 -7.23 -1.61
C LEU A 52 27.67 -7.63 -2.96
N GLN A 53 27.95 -6.68 -3.86
CA GLN A 53 28.57 -6.97 -5.15
C GLN A 53 29.95 -7.62 -4.98
N SER A 54 30.81 -7.10 -4.10
CA SER A 54 32.11 -7.71 -3.83
C SER A 54 32.00 -9.14 -3.28
N LEU A 55 31.05 -9.38 -2.37
CA LEU A 55 30.78 -10.73 -1.85
C LEU A 55 30.32 -11.68 -2.96
N PHE A 56 29.38 -11.25 -3.80
CA PHE A 56 28.80 -12.07 -4.86
C PHE A 56 29.83 -12.36 -5.95
N ALA A 57 30.65 -11.38 -6.34
CA ALA A 57 31.74 -11.56 -7.29
C ALA A 57 32.76 -12.61 -6.79
N ARG A 58 33.21 -12.49 -5.53
CA ARG A 58 34.14 -13.47 -4.93
C ARG A 58 33.57 -14.89 -4.92
N VAL A 59 32.31 -15.05 -4.51
CA VAL A 59 31.67 -16.38 -4.47
C VAL A 59 31.44 -16.94 -5.88
N ALA A 60 31.13 -16.09 -6.86
CA ALA A 60 31.00 -16.51 -8.26
C ALA A 60 32.33 -17.01 -8.83
N GLU A 61 33.43 -16.32 -8.55
CA GLU A 61 34.79 -16.75 -8.92
C GLU A 61 35.16 -18.09 -8.28
N GLU A 62 34.93 -18.24 -6.96
CA GLU A 62 35.18 -19.49 -6.22
C GLU A 62 34.39 -20.68 -6.78
N LYS A 63 33.19 -20.43 -7.32
CA LYS A 63 32.31 -21.46 -7.90
C LYS A 63 32.49 -21.63 -9.40
N HIS A 64 33.36 -20.86 -10.04
CA HIS A 64 33.47 -20.77 -11.50
C HIS A 64 32.11 -20.56 -12.19
N GLN A 65 31.25 -19.74 -11.56
CA GLN A 65 29.93 -19.38 -12.05
C GLN A 65 29.93 -17.94 -12.57
N ARG A 66 28.88 -17.59 -13.35
CA ARG A 66 28.69 -16.21 -13.81
C ARG A 66 28.52 -15.29 -12.60
N GLY A 67 29.09 -14.09 -12.68
CA GLY A 67 28.83 -13.02 -11.72
C GLY A 67 27.35 -12.69 -11.62
N GLU A 68 26.88 -12.43 -10.41
CA GLU A 68 25.53 -11.97 -10.12
C GLU A 68 25.59 -10.55 -9.56
N LEU A 69 24.45 -9.83 -9.57
CA LEU A 69 24.34 -8.43 -9.16
C LEU A 69 25.15 -7.42 -10.03
N GLU A 70 25.15 -7.58 -11.35
CA GLU A 70 25.93 -6.75 -12.29
C GLU A 70 25.43 -5.29 -12.45
N LYS A 71 24.16 -4.99 -12.09
CA LYS A 71 23.57 -3.65 -12.31
C LYS A 71 24.22 -2.60 -11.40
N SER A 72 24.35 -1.39 -11.91
CA SER A 72 24.79 -0.24 -11.11
C SER A 72 23.72 0.16 -10.08
N HIS A 73 24.16 0.70 -8.94
CA HIS A 73 23.23 1.16 -7.88
C HIS A 73 22.26 2.23 -8.40
N TYR A 74 22.76 3.19 -9.19
CA TYR A 74 21.94 4.23 -9.80
C TYR A 74 20.80 3.68 -10.67
N GLN A 75 21.06 2.65 -11.49
CA GLN A 75 20.02 2.00 -12.28
C GLN A 75 18.94 1.36 -11.40
N LEU A 76 19.33 0.75 -10.27
CA LEU A 76 18.40 0.16 -9.31
C LEU A 76 17.54 1.22 -8.63
N VAL A 77 18.13 2.38 -8.27
CA VAL A 77 17.40 3.51 -7.71
C VAL A 77 16.40 4.08 -8.72
N SER A 78 16.79 4.23 -9.98
CA SER A 78 15.88 4.69 -11.05
C SER A 78 14.68 3.76 -11.20
N THR A 79 14.94 2.45 -11.33
CA THR A 79 13.86 1.45 -11.45
C THR A 79 12.98 1.39 -10.20
N TYR A 80 13.56 1.56 -9.01
CA TYR A 80 12.78 1.65 -7.77
C TYR A 80 11.85 2.86 -7.76
N SER A 81 12.36 4.04 -8.12
CA SER A 81 11.58 5.28 -8.18
C SER A 81 10.43 5.19 -9.19
N GLU A 82 10.70 4.66 -10.38
CA GLU A 82 9.68 4.43 -11.41
C GLU A 82 8.58 3.48 -10.94
N LEU A 83 8.97 2.34 -10.35
CA LEU A 83 8.02 1.35 -9.85
C LEU A 83 7.23 1.85 -8.64
N SER A 84 7.86 2.66 -7.79
CA SER A 84 7.18 3.33 -6.67
C SER A 84 6.12 4.29 -7.18
N ARG A 85 6.44 5.10 -8.19
CA ARG A 85 5.49 6.01 -8.84
C ARG A 85 4.30 5.26 -9.43
N GLN A 86 4.55 4.24 -10.25
CA GLN A 86 3.49 3.42 -10.86
C GLN A 86 2.60 2.75 -9.80
N TYR A 87 3.21 2.27 -8.71
CA TYR A 87 2.45 1.70 -7.59
C TYR A 87 1.55 2.74 -6.92
N MET A 88 2.04 3.96 -6.69
CA MET A 88 1.24 5.04 -6.11
C MET A 88 0.08 5.46 -7.03
N GLU A 89 0.33 5.53 -8.34
CA GLU A 89 -0.68 5.79 -9.36
C GLU A 89 -1.78 4.71 -9.32
N LEU A 90 -1.39 3.44 -9.40
CA LEU A 90 -2.32 2.30 -9.34
C LEU A 90 -3.11 2.25 -8.03
N LEU A 91 -2.46 2.58 -6.90
CA LEU A 91 -3.13 2.66 -5.60
C LEU A 91 -4.18 3.78 -5.58
N SER A 92 -3.89 4.92 -6.21
CA SER A 92 -4.83 6.02 -6.36
C SER A 92 -6.04 5.62 -7.21
N GLU A 93 -5.80 5.01 -8.37
CA GLU A 93 -6.85 4.49 -9.24
C GLU A 93 -7.74 3.47 -8.51
N TYR A 94 -7.13 2.51 -7.82
CA TYR A 94 -7.87 1.53 -7.02
C TYR A 94 -8.74 2.19 -5.94
N LYS A 95 -8.20 3.20 -5.23
CA LYS A 95 -8.97 3.97 -4.23
C LYS A 95 -10.12 4.76 -4.85
N ASN A 96 -10.01 5.15 -6.12
CA ASN A 96 -11.08 5.84 -6.84
C ASN A 96 -12.15 4.89 -7.37
N LEU A 97 -11.76 3.70 -7.81
CA LEU A 97 -12.68 2.66 -8.30
C LEU A 97 -13.49 2.00 -7.18
N ARG A 98 -12.92 1.84 -5.99
CA ARG A 98 -13.67 1.27 -4.87
C ARG A 98 -14.76 2.24 -4.39
N ARG A 99 -15.84 1.68 -3.83
CA ARG A 99 -16.86 2.48 -3.12
C ARG A 99 -16.19 3.32 -2.03
N TYR A 100 -16.59 4.58 -1.94
CA TYR A 100 -16.03 5.47 -0.94
C TYR A 100 -16.37 4.98 0.47
N PHE A 101 -15.36 5.04 1.34
CA PHE A 101 -15.47 4.67 2.74
C PHE A 101 -14.57 5.62 3.54
N GLY A 102 -15.16 6.74 3.98
CA GLY A 102 -14.49 7.90 4.59
C GLY A 102 -14.61 7.95 6.11
N VAL A 103 -14.66 6.80 6.76
CA VAL A 103 -14.80 6.69 8.22
C VAL A 103 -13.55 7.21 8.92
N THR A 104 -13.75 8.07 9.91
CA THR A 104 -12.70 8.71 10.72
C THR A 104 -13.07 8.66 12.20
N VAL A 105 -12.20 9.17 13.08
CA VAL A 105 -12.54 9.31 14.51
C VAL A 105 -13.78 10.22 14.68
N GLN A 106 -13.94 11.23 13.82
CA GLN A 106 -15.06 12.16 13.81
C GLN A 106 -16.32 11.61 13.13
N VAL A 107 -16.17 10.60 12.26
CA VAL A 107 -17.27 9.91 11.54
C VAL A 107 -17.17 8.41 11.86
N PRO A 108 -17.57 7.98 13.07
CA PRO A 108 -17.40 6.60 13.50
C PRO A 108 -18.41 5.66 12.81
N TYR A 109 -17.99 4.43 12.55
CA TYR A 109 -18.84 3.42 11.90
C TYR A 109 -19.53 2.45 12.89
N THR A 110 -19.25 2.57 14.18
CA THR A 110 -19.57 1.55 15.18
C THR A 110 -20.79 1.84 16.05
N ASP A 111 -21.10 3.10 16.34
CA ASP A 111 -22.13 3.41 17.35
C ASP A 111 -23.21 4.36 16.83
N VAL A 112 -24.34 3.75 16.42
CA VAL A 112 -25.55 4.45 15.98
C VAL A 112 -26.47 4.82 17.14
N TRP A 113 -26.21 4.35 18.36
CA TRP A 113 -27.05 4.58 19.54
C TRP A 113 -26.86 5.96 20.16
N LYS A 114 -25.83 6.69 19.72
CA LYS A 114 -25.56 8.08 20.11
C LYS A 114 -26.62 9.06 19.58
N TYR A 115 -27.32 8.70 18.51
CA TYR A 115 -28.32 9.55 17.88
C TYR A 115 -29.65 9.46 18.63
N LYS A 116 -30.17 10.61 19.07
CA LYS A 116 -31.48 10.67 19.70
C LYS A 116 -32.57 10.28 18.69
N PRO A 117 -33.54 9.42 19.05
CA PRO A 117 -34.68 9.13 18.19
C PRO A 117 -35.45 10.41 17.84
N VAL A 118 -35.97 10.47 16.62
CA VAL A 118 -36.84 11.58 16.19
C VAL A 118 -38.09 11.58 17.06
N GLN A 119 -38.48 12.73 17.61
CA GLN A 119 -39.71 12.87 18.39
C GLN A 119 -40.96 12.76 17.52
N TYR A 120 -42.13 12.55 18.11
CA TYR A 120 -43.38 12.45 17.34
C TYR A 120 -43.84 13.83 16.85
N TYR A 121 -44.44 13.87 15.65
CA TYR A 121 -45.19 15.02 15.12
C TYR A 121 -46.29 14.55 14.14
N PRO A 122 -47.37 15.32 13.91
CA PRO A 122 -48.43 14.94 12.97
C PRO A 122 -47.88 14.71 11.55
N GLY A 123 -48.23 13.57 10.93
CA GLY A 123 -47.73 13.18 9.61
C GLY A 123 -46.34 12.54 9.58
N LYS A 124 -45.75 12.24 10.76
CA LYS A 124 -44.46 11.58 10.86
C LYS A 124 -44.43 10.20 10.20
N HIS A 125 -43.37 9.94 9.44
CA HIS A 125 -43.13 8.62 8.87
C HIS A 125 -42.67 7.61 9.95
N PRO A 126 -43.21 6.39 10.00
CA PRO A 126 -42.87 5.39 11.03
C PRO A 126 -41.36 5.06 11.14
N CYS A 127 -40.62 5.17 10.03
CA CYS A 127 -39.18 4.83 9.97
C CYS A 127 -38.27 6.05 9.75
N GLU A 128 -38.69 7.24 10.17
CA GLU A 128 -37.86 8.43 10.06
C GLU A 128 -36.55 8.30 10.86
N LYS A 129 -35.43 8.63 10.20
CA LYS A 129 -34.10 8.58 10.79
C LYS A 129 -33.64 9.99 11.21
N PRO A 130 -32.88 10.13 12.31
CA PRO A 130 -32.33 11.43 12.71
C PRO A 130 -31.47 12.05 11.60
N ALA A 131 -31.61 13.36 11.37
CA ALA A 131 -30.87 14.06 10.32
C ALA A 131 -29.35 13.96 10.48
N GLU A 132 -28.84 14.05 11.72
CA GLU A 132 -27.41 13.90 12.02
C GLU A 132 -26.88 12.50 11.63
N MET A 133 -27.70 11.46 11.84
CA MET A 133 -27.37 10.09 11.44
C MET A 133 -27.28 9.99 9.90
N LEU A 134 -28.23 10.58 9.18
CA LEU A 134 -28.21 10.62 7.72
C LEU A 134 -26.97 11.36 7.20
N GLN A 135 -26.63 12.51 7.78
CA GLN A 135 -25.42 13.26 7.43
C GLN A 135 -24.16 12.42 7.65
N GLN A 136 -24.08 11.68 8.76
CA GLN A 136 -22.95 10.79 9.03
C GLN A 136 -22.87 9.66 7.98
N ILE A 137 -24.00 9.04 7.63
CA ILE A 137 -24.05 7.97 6.61
C ILE A 137 -23.55 8.49 5.27
N ILE A 138 -24.01 9.69 4.86
CA ILE A 138 -23.61 10.32 3.60
C ILE A 138 -22.10 10.60 3.62
N ASN A 139 -21.59 11.24 4.67
CA ASN A 139 -20.17 11.57 4.79
C ASN A 139 -19.27 10.32 4.84
N ALA A 140 -19.77 9.22 5.41
CA ALA A 140 -19.01 7.97 5.46
C ALA A 140 -18.98 7.24 4.11
N SER A 141 -20.01 7.41 3.27
CA SER A 141 -20.24 6.59 2.07
C SER A 141 -20.09 7.32 0.73
N SER A 142 -20.02 8.66 0.75
CA SER A 142 -19.93 9.52 -0.44
C SER A 142 -18.84 10.58 -0.29
N ARG A 143 -18.27 11.04 -1.41
CA ARG A 143 -17.28 12.13 -1.43
C ARG A 143 -17.97 13.50 -1.38
N PRO A 144 -17.29 14.55 -0.90
CA PRO A 144 -17.78 15.91 -1.06
C PRO A 144 -18.06 16.24 -2.53
N GLY A 145 -19.29 16.66 -2.83
CA GLY A 145 -19.73 16.98 -4.18
C GLY A 145 -20.39 15.83 -4.95
N ASP A 146 -20.39 14.60 -4.40
CA ASP A 146 -21.14 13.50 -5.01
C ASP A 146 -22.66 13.76 -4.93
N GLN A 147 -23.38 13.45 -5.99
CA GLN A 147 -24.84 13.41 -5.96
C GLN A 147 -25.30 12.13 -5.26
N VAL A 148 -25.88 12.27 -4.07
CA VAL A 148 -26.26 11.14 -3.20
C VAL A 148 -27.68 10.65 -3.47
N ALA A 149 -28.60 11.58 -3.69
CA ALA A 149 -29.99 11.29 -4.00
C ALA A 149 -30.51 12.35 -4.96
N ASP A 150 -31.20 11.89 -6.00
CA ASP A 150 -32.03 12.73 -6.84
C ASP A 150 -33.48 12.40 -6.55
N PHE A 151 -34.24 13.40 -6.14
CA PHE A 151 -35.64 13.21 -5.82
C PHE A 151 -36.48 13.93 -6.86
N LEU A 152 -36.95 13.15 -7.85
CA LEU A 152 -37.89 13.63 -8.85
C LEU A 152 -39.29 13.75 -8.24
N TRP A 153 -39.61 14.88 -7.63
CA TRP A 153 -41.00 15.20 -7.26
C TRP A 153 -41.63 16.07 -8.35
N ALA A 154 -42.37 15.44 -9.26
CA ALA A 154 -43.37 16.14 -10.05
C ALA A 154 -44.54 16.52 -9.14
N GLN A 155 -44.81 17.82 -8.99
CA GLN A 155 -46.08 18.27 -8.43
C GLN A 155 -47.18 18.01 -9.47
N VAL A 156 -47.99 16.99 -9.26
CA VAL A 156 -49.34 16.96 -9.82
C VAL A 156 -50.25 17.62 -8.80
N GLN A 157 -50.56 18.89 -9.03
CA GLN A 157 -51.67 19.55 -8.34
C GLN A 157 -53.00 18.96 -8.84
N ARG A 158 -53.87 18.60 -7.91
CA ARG A 158 -55.31 18.79 -8.04
C ARG A 158 -55.82 19.40 -6.75
#